data_AF-A0A5B8VPT8-F1
#
_entry.id   AF-A0A5B8VPT8-F1
#
_cell.length_a   1.000
_cell.length_b   1.000
_cell.length_c   1.000
_cell.angle_alpha   90.00
_cell.angle_beta   90.00
_cell.angle_gamma   90.00
#
_symmetry.space_group_name_H-M   'P 1'
#
loop_
_entity.id
_entity.type
_entity.pdbx_description
1 polymer ?
#
loop_
_entity_poly.entity_id
_entity_poly.type
_entity_poly.pdbx_seq_one_letter_code
_entity_poly.pdbx_strand_id
1 'polypeptide(L)'
;MYCLLGKNGAGKSTLLNIIADISKPTQGKVWIGGLNYQEDELAIKKELGIQSEFDQIIGDLNAIDYLQWIGMLYGMNKSASLERIENLLGYFFENEEELLKKSKSYSSGMRKKLSICAAMLH
;
A
#
# COMPACT_ATOMS: atom_id res chain seq x y z
N MET A 1 2.54 11.14 13.95
CA MET A 1 2.12 11.42 12.57
C MET A 1 2.96 12.57 12.05
N TYR A 2 3.63 12.40 10.91
CA TYR A 2 4.42 13.46 10.28
C TYR A 2 3.70 13.95 9.02
N CYS A 3 3.87 15.24 8.69
CA CYS A 3 3.30 15.85 7.49
C CYS A 3 4.40 16.61 6.75
N LEU A 4 4.49 16.42 5.43
CA LEU A 4 5.44 17.12 4.57
C LEU A 4 4.71 18.24 3.82
N LEU A 5 5.04 19.50 4.15
CA LEU A 5 4.35 20.68 3.64
C LEU A 5 5.30 21.56 2.80
N GLY A 6 4.76 22.20 1.77
CA GLY A 6 5.53 23.07 0.87
C GLY A 6 4.84 23.28 -0.47
N LYS A 7 5.29 24.27 -1.25
CA LYS A 7 4.75 24.58 -2.58
C LYS A 7 4.91 23.41 -3.56
N ASN A 8 4.14 23.41 -4.64
CA ASN A 8 4.37 22.47 -5.76
C ASN A 8 5.79 22.67 -6.31
N GLY A 9 6.49 21.58 -6.63
CA GLY A 9 7.89 21.61 -7.07
C GLY A 9 8.93 21.67 -5.94
N ALA A 10 8.53 21.77 -4.66
CA ALA A 10 9.48 21.78 -3.53
C ALA A 10 10.18 20.43 -3.25
N GLY A 11 9.97 19.40 -4.09
CA GLY A 11 10.59 18.08 -3.94
C GLY A 11 9.83 17.09 -3.03
N LYS A 12 8.62 17.42 -2.57
CA LYS A 12 7.83 16.56 -1.66
C LYS A 12 7.57 15.16 -2.23
N SER A 13 7.03 15.10 -3.46
CA SER A 13 6.75 13.83 -4.14
C SER A 13 8.06 13.09 -4.46
N THR A 14 9.14 13.81 -4.77
CA THR A 14 10.47 13.21 -4.95
C THR A 14 10.96 12.53 -3.69
N LEU A 15 10.81 13.18 -2.52
CA LEU A 15 11.19 12.58 -1.24
C LEU A 15 10.33 11.36 -0.90
N LEU A 16 9.00 11.45 -1.09
CA LEU A 16 8.11 10.31 -0.87
C LEU A 16 8.44 9.13 -1.81
N ASN A 17 8.78 9.40 -3.07
CA ASN A 17 9.21 8.37 -4.02
C ASN A 17 10.54 7.73 -3.63
N ILE A 18 11.46 8.49 -3.02
CA ILE A 18 12.71 7.92 -2.49
C ILE A 18 12.42 7.00 -1.30
N ILE A 19 11.56 7.44 -0.36
CA ILE A 19 11.14 6.60 0.77
C ILE A 19 10.43 5.33 0.27
N ALA A 20 9.64 5.47 -0.80
CA ALA A 20 8.88 4.39 -1.41
C ALA A 20 9.68 3.40 -2.26
N ASP A 21 10.98 3.60 -2.39
CA ASP A 21 11.84 2.88 -3.33
C ASP A 21 11.43 2.97 -4.82
N ILE A 22 10.74 4.05 -5.20
CA ILE A 22 10.39 4.34 -6.59
C ILE A 22 11.54 5.11 -7.28
N SER A 23 12.36 5.84 -6.52
CA SER A 23 13.51 6.59 -7.03
C SER A 23 14.72 6.46 -6.09
N LYS A 24 15.93 6.41 -6.64
CA LYS A 24 17.15 6.38 -5.84
C LYS A 24 17.60 7.82 -5.49
N PRO A 25 18.09 8.07 -4.26
CA PRO A 25 18.66 9.36 -3.92
C PRO A 25 19.96 9.57 -4.71
N THR A 26 20.16 10.77 -5.27
CA THR A 26 21.43 11.11 -5.96
C THR A 26 22.61 11.15 -4.98
N GLN A 27 22.36 11.65 -3.76
CA GLN A 27 23.33 11.76 -2.67
C GLN A 27 22.63 11.64 -1.32
N GLY A 28 23.41 11.39 -0.27
CA GLY A 28 22.89 11.23 1.09
C GLY A 28 22.55 9.78 1.42
N LYS A 29 21.95 9.58 2.59
CA LYS A 29 21.59 8.27 3.13
C LYS A 29 20.17 8.31 3.70
N VAL A 30 19.46 7.20 3.60
CA VAL A 30 18.08 7.05 4.07
C VAL A 30 18.02 5.81 4.97
N TRP A 31 17.45 5.99 6.16
CA TRP A 31 17.21 4.89 7.10
C TRP A 31 15.72 4.75 7.38
N ILE A 32 15.21 3.52 7.30
CA ILE A 32 13.81 3.18 7.55
C ILE A 32 13.79 1.98 8.50
N GLY A 33 13.16 2.13 9.66
CA GLY A 33 13.15 1.05 10.67
C GLY A 33 14.54 0.65 11.19
N GLY A 34 15.53 1.55 11.11
CA GLY A 34 16.94 1.26 11.44
C GLY A 34 17.74 0.60 10.31
N LEU A 35 17.10 0.23 9.20
CA LEU A 35 17.73 -0.38 8.03
C LEU A 35 18.21 0.68 7.06
N ASN A 36 19.33 0.42 6.39
CA ASN A 36 19.88 1.33 5.39
C ASN A 36 19.26 1.01 4.03
N TYR A 37 18.59 1.98 3.43
CA TYR A 37 17.90 1.82 2.15
C TYR A 37 18.78 1.29 1.00
N GLN A 38 20.05 1.66 0.97
CA GLN A 38 20.97 1.22 -0.09
C GLN A 38 21.41 -0.25 0.06
N GLU A 39 21.26 -0.81 1.25
CA GLU A 39 21.77 -2.14 1.61
C GLU A 39 20.62 -3.14 1.84
N ASP A 40 19.45 -2.67 2.30
CA ASP A 40 18.36 -3.49 2.84
C ASP A 40 17.00 -3.28 2.11
N GLU A 41 17.02 -2.92 0.82
CA GLU A 41 15.84 -2.53 0.04
C GLU A 41 14.64 -3.49 0.20
N LEU A 42 14.87 -4.80 0.05
CA LEU A 42 13.81 -5.81 0.16
C LEU A 42 13.23 -5.93 1.57
N ALA A 43 14.06 -5.77 2.61
CA ALA A 43 13.61 -5.82 3.99
C ALA A 43 12.75 -4.59 4.30
N ILE A 44 13.16 -3.41 3.83
CA ILE A 44 12.37 -2.17 3.98
C ILE A 44 11.02 -2.28 3.26
N LYS A 45 10.99 -2.79 2.02
CA LYS A 45 9.73 -2.99 1.29
C LYS A 45 8.74 -3.87 2.04
N LYS A 46 9.22 -4.89 2.75
CA LYS A 46 8.38 -5.79 3.57
C LYS A 46 7.82 -5.13 4.83
N GLU A 47 8.36 -3.99 5.26
CA GLU A 47 7.92 -3.28 6.47
C GLU A 47 7.15 -1.99 6.12
N LEU A 48 7.20 -1.55 4.85
CA LEU A 48 6.66 -0.27 4.43
C LEU A 48 5.38 -0.44 3.60
N GLY A 49 4.26 0.02 4.16
CA GLY A 49 2.99 0.16 3.46
C GLY A 49 2.87 1.51 2.73
N ILE A 50 2.52 1.51 1.45
CA ILE A 50 2.45 2.74 0.64
C ILE A 50 1.13 2.85 -0.09
N GLN A 51 0.44 3.96 0.15
CA GLN A 51 -0.70 4.42 -0.64
C GLN A 51 -0.24 5.66 -1.43
N SER A 52 -0.29 5.57 -2.76
CA SER A 52 0.07 6.68 -3.66
C SER A 52 -1.15 7.24 -4.37
N GLU A 53 -1.03 8.39 -5.05
CA GLU A 53 -2.15 8.94 -5.84
C GLU A 53 -2.57 8.03 -7.01
N PHE A 54 -1.70 7.13 -7.46
CA PHE A 54 -2.02 6.16 -8.50
C PHE A 54 -2.49 4.85 -7.84
N ASP A 55 -3.81 4.61 -7.88
CA ASP A 55 -4.41 3.36 -7.43
C ASP A 55 -4.15 2.26 -8.49
N GLN A 56 -3.07 1.49 -8.33
CA GLN A 56 -2.76 0.34 -9.18
C GLN A 56 -3.58 -0.92 -8.82
N ILE A 57 -4.88 -0.75 -8.61
CA ILE A 57 -5.78 -1.86 -8.28
C ILE A 57 -6.10 -2.64 -9.54
N ILE A 58 -5.95 -3.97 -9.48
CA ILE A 58 -6.33 -4.88 -10.57
C ILE A 58 -7.85 -4.91 -10.68
N GLY A 59 -8.39 -4.18 -11.65
CA GLY A 59 -9.83 -3.94 -11.76
C GLY A 59 -10.70 -5.18 -11.99
N ASP A 60 -10.14 -6.28 -12.49
CA ASP A 60 -10.89 -7.52 -12.70
C ASP A 60 -10.96 -8.43 -11.47
N LEU A 61 -10.20 -8.14 -10.42
CA LEU A 61 -10.30 -8.80 -9.11
C LEU A 61 -11.29 -8.07 -8.22
N ASN A 62 -12.00 -8.82 -7.38
CA ASN A 62 -12.76 -8.25 -6.27
C ASN A 62 -11.80 -7.85 -5.12
N ALA A 63 -12.30 -7.21 -4.05
CA ALA A 63 -11.45 -6.72 -2.97
C ALA A 63 -10.70 -7.85 -2.24
N ILE A 64 -11.37 -8.98 -2.01
CA ILE A 64 -10.80 -10.12 -1.29
C ILE A 64 -9.68 -10.76 -2.13
N ASP A 65 -9.95 -11.04 -3.40
CA ASP A 65 -8.97 -11.65 -4.32
C ASP A 65 -7.75 -10.75 -4.52
N TYR A 66 -7.97 -9.44 -4.65
CA TYR A 66 -6.89 -8.47 -4.77
C TYR A 66 -6.01 -8.46 -3.52
N LEU A 67 -6.59 -8.42 -2.32
CA LEU A 67 -5.82 -8.41 -1.09
C LEU A 67 -5.13 -9.75 -0.80
N GLN A 68 -5.76 -10.89 -1.12
CA GLN A 68 -5.08 -12.19 -1.05
C GLN A 68 -3.87 -12.23 -2.00
N TRP A 69 -4.01 -11.69 -3.21
CA TRP A 69 -2.90 -11.58 -4.14
C TRP A 69 -1.75 -10.72 -3.59
N ILE A 70 -2.06 -9.56 -2.98
CA ILE A 70 -1.07 -8.74 -2.27
C ILE A 70 -0.41 -9.54 -1.14
N GLY A 71 -1.18 -10.20 -0.28
CA GLY A 71 -0.64 -11.00 0.83
C GLY A 71 0.32 -12.10 0.37
N MET A 72 0.02 -12.75 -0.77
CA MET A 72 0.92 -13.72 -1.40
C MET A 72 2.23 -13.08 -1.87
N LEU A 73 2.20 -11.89 -2.46
CA LEU A 73 3.41 -11.16 -2.89
C LEU A 73 4.30 -10.80 -1.71
N TYR A 74 3.72 -10.48 -0.55
CA TYR A 74 4.45 -10.21 0.69
C TYR A 74 4.84 -11.49 1.45
N GLY A 75 4.51 -12.68 0.94
CA GLY A 75 4.86 -13.96 1.55
C GLY A 75 4.12 -14.25 2.86
N MET A 76 2.94 -13.67 3.04
CA MET A 76 2.13 -13.88 4.24
C MET A 76 1.58 -15.30 4.29
N ASN A 77 1.43 -15.84 5.50
CA ASN A 77 0.70 -17.07 5.71
C ASN A 77 -0.78 -16.88 5.30
N LYS A 78 -1.34 -17.85 4.58
CA LYS A 78 -2.71 -17.78 4.06
C LYS A 78 -3.76 -17.52 5.14
N SER A 79 -3.72 -18.22 6.29
CA SER A 79 -4.73 -18.04 7.33
C SER A 79 -4.61 -16.67 8.02
N ALA A 80 -3.38 -16.25 8.33
CA ALA A 80 -3.12 -14.93 8.91
C ALA A 80 -3.51 -13.78 7.95
N SER A 81 -3.25 -13.96 6.65
CA SER A 81 -3.65 -13.00 5.63
C SER A 81 -5.17 -12.89 5.54
N LEU A 82 -5.91 -14.00 5.56
CA LEU A 82 -7.38 -13.99 5.52
C LEU A 82 -7.99 -13.26 6.72
N GLU A 83 -7.53 -13.56 7.93
CA GLU A 83 -8.00 -12.90 9.15
C GLU A 83 -7.76 -11.38 9.08
N ARG A 84 -6.59 -10.96 8.59
CA ARG A 84 -6.28 -9.54 8.46
C ARG A 84 -7.09 -8.86 7.36
N ILE A 85 -7.37 -9.55 6.25
CA ILE A 85 -8.23 -9.06 5.18
C ILE A 85 -9.65 -8.83 5.70
N GLU A 86 -10.22 -9.79 6.43
CA GLU A 86 -11.56 -9.68 7.02
C GLU A 86 -11.64 -8.47 7.96
N ASN A 87 -10.66 -8.31 8.85
CA ASN A 87 -10.59 -7.17 9.77
C ASN A 87 -10.50 -5.82 9.05
N LEU A 88 -9.63 -5.71 8.04
CA LEU A 88 -9.46 -4.46 7.28
C LEU A 88 -10.71 -4.12 6.46
N LEU A 89 -11.26 -5.10 5.73
CA LEU A 89 -12.45 -4.87 4.92
C LEU A 89 -13.67 -4.56 5.80
N GLY A 90 -13.85 -5.25 6.93
CA GLY A 90 -14.92 -4.96 7.87
C GLY A 90 -14.82 -3.58 8.52
N TYR A 91 -13.61 -3.00 8.61
CA TYR A 91 -13.43 -1.63 9.08
C TYR A 91 -13.76 -0.58 8.01
N PHE A 92 -13.37 -0.82 6.76
CA PHE A 92 -13.50 0.19 5.69
C PHE A 92 -14.81 0.10 4.88
N PHE A 93 -15.44 -1.07 4.81
CA PHE A 93 -16.62 -1.34 4.00
C PHE A 93 -17.78 -1.79 4.88
N GLU A 94 -18.95 -1.18 4.66
CA GLU A 94 -20.17 -1.49 5.43
C GLU A 94 -21.03 -2.56 4.75
N ASN A 95 -20.88 -2.74 3.43
CA ASN A 95 -21.67 -3.66 2.62
C ASN A 95 -20.79 -4.75 2.00
N GLU A 96 -20.95 -5.98 2.48
CA GLU A 96 -20.21 -7.14 1.98
C GLU A 96 -20.48 -7.44 0.51
N GLU A 97 -21.66 -7.11 -0.03
CA GLU A 97 -21.95 -7.31 -1.45
C GLU A 97 -21.06 -6.45 -2.35
N GLU A 98 -20.56 -5.32 -1.85
CA GLU A 98 -19.60 -4.50 -2.59
C GLU A 98 -18.26 -5.21 -2.73
N LEU A 99 -17.85 -5.97 -1.71
CA LEU A 99 -16.57 -6.69 -1.70
C LEU A 99 -16.49 -7.79 -2.77
N LEU A 100 -17.64 -8.30 -3.21
CA LEU A 100 -17.76 -9.32 -4.25
C LEU A 100 -17.75 -8.72 -5.67
N LYS A 101 -17.97 -7.41 -5.81
CA LYS A 101 -17.93 -6.73 -7.11
C LYS A 101 -16.48 -6.60 -7.58
N LYS A 102 -16.29 -6.62 -8.90
CA LYS A 102 -14.98 -6.34 -9.51
C LYS A 102 -14.55 -4.92 -9.18
N SER A 103 -13.29 -4.73 -8.78
CA SER A 103 -12.75 -3.43 -8.37
C SER A 103 -12.84 -2.36 -9.47
N LYS A 104 -13.00 -2.74 -10.74
CA LYS A 104 -13.26 -1.78 -11.84
C LYS A 104 -14.59 -1.05 -11.74
N SER A 105 -15.58 -1.58 -11.01
CA SER A 105 -16.84 -0.88 -10.73
C SER A 105 -16.79 -0.03 -9.47
N TYR A 106 -15.68 -0.03 -8.72
CA TYR A 106 -15.54 0.74 -7.49
C TYR A 106 -15.47 2.24 -7.79
N SER A 107 -16.14 3.02 -6.93
CA SER A 107 -15.95 4.47 -6.87
C SER A 107 -14.50 4.82 -6.52
N SER A 108 -14.09 6.06 -6.76
CA SER A 108 -12.76 6.55 -6.35
C SER A 108 -12.51 6.38 -4.84
N GLY A 109 -13.53 6.61 -4.02
CA GLY A 109 -13.45 6.42 -2.56
C GLY A 109 -13.24 4.95 -2.18
N MET A 110 -13.96 4.02 -2.81
CA MET A 110 -13.81 2.58 -2.57
C MET A 110 -12.43 2.08 -3.02
N ARG A 111 -11.92 2.56 -4.15
CA ARG A 111 -10.56 2.26 -4.59
C ARG A 111 -9.53 2.76 -3.58
N LYS A 112 -9.68 3.98 -3.09
CA LYS A 112 -8.79 4.53 -2.07
C LYS A 112 -8.82 3.72 -0.77
N LYS A 113 -10.01 3.28 -0.31
CA LYS A 113 -10.15 2.37 0.83
C LYS A 113 -9.42 1.05 0.61
N LEU A 114 -9.61 0.41 -0.54
CA LEU A 114 -8.95 -0.85 -0.89
C LEU A 114 -7.42 -0.69 -1.00
N SER A 115 -6.96 0.43 -1.54
CA SER A 115 -5.54 0.83 -1.63
C SER A 115 -4.91 0.96 -0.23
N ILE A 116 -5.63 1.58 0.72
CA ILE A 116 -5.21 1.65 2.13
C ILE A 116 -5.18 0.26 2.77
N CYS A 117 -6.20 -0.58 2.53
CA CYS A 117 -6.21 -1.96 3.03
C CYS A 117 -4.98 -2.73 2.54
N ALA A 118 -4.61 -2.61 1.26
CA ALA A 118 -3.43 -3.26 0.71
C ALA A 118 -2.13 -2.75 1.35
N ALA A 119 -2.01 -1.45 1.58
CA ALA A 119 -0.86 -0.86 2.23
C ALA A 119 -0.71 -1.30 3.71
N MET A 120 -1.81 -1.62 4.38
CA MET A 120 -1.83 -2.04 5.79
C MET A 120 -1.85 -3.56 5.99
N LEU A 121 -1.82 -4.34 4.90
CA LEU A 121 -2.06 -5.77 4.97
C LEU A 121 -0.90 -6.52 5.63
N HIS A 122 0.34 -6.20 5.29
CA HIS A 122 1.54 -6.79 5.89
C HIS A 122 2.00 -6.07 7.15
#